data_AF-A0A2N3ICN7-F1
#
_entry.id   AF-A0A2N3ICN7-F1
#
_cell.length_a   1.000
_cell.length_b   1.000
_cell.length_c   1.000
_cell.angle_alpha   90.00
_cell.angle_beta   90.00
_cell.angle_gamma   90.00
#
_symmetry.space_group_name_H-M   'P 1'
#
loop_
_entity.id
_entity.type
_entity.pdbx_description
1 polymer ?
#
loop_
_entity_poly.entity_id
_entity_poly.type
_entity_poly.pdbx_seq_one_letter_code
_entity_poly.pdbx_strand_id
1 'polypeptide(L)'
;MMNRSKSFLFVALCFYCNFLLKAQDTDSSRIKLFRSSKEDIEQLLKKAEPTVELEVEIASKQKQAIEEAPSIISVVTREDIENYGFRDITDILRLVPGFEYAIDVQSLFGIGFRGMWGHEGKVLVMIDNHPINCFGYGNTNFFGHLACFCDRAY
;
A
#
# COMPACT_ATOMS: atom_id res chain seq x y z
N MET A 1 -6.03 48.97 49.70
CA MET A 1 -4.72 48.96 50.39
C MET A 1 -4.21 47.53 50.46
N MET A 2 -3.34 47.13 49.53
CA MET A 2 -2.73 45.79 49.49
C MET A 2 -1.35 45.87 50.15
N ASN A 3 -1.15 45.12 51.23
CA ASN A 3 0.02 45.22 52.11
C ASN A 3 1.36 44.99 51.36
N ARG A 4 2.32 45.90 51.57
CA ARG A 4 3.68 45.90 50.99
C ARG A 4 4.44 44.56 51.11
N SER A 5 4.11 43.70 52.08
CA SER A 5 4.74 42.38 52.24
C SER A 5 4.29 41.34 51.20
N LYS A 6 3.07 41.44 50.66
CA LYS A 6 2.55 40.51 49.64
C LYS A 6 3.18 40.76 48.26
N SER A 7 3.56 42.01 47.97
CA SER A 7 4.25 42.37 46.73
C SER A 7 5.69 41.85 46.68
N PHE A 8 6.41 41.83 47.81
CA PHE A 8 7.76 41.24 47.88
C PHE A 8 7.76 39.73 47.71
N LEU A 9 6.79 39.03 48.30
CA LEU A 9 6.64 37.59 48.13
C LEU A 9 6.36 37.23 46.66
N PHE A 10 5.54 38.03 45.97
CA PHE A 10 5.22 37.82 44.57
C PHE A 10 6.45 38.01 43.67
N VAL A 11 7.26 39.07 43.91
CA VAL A 11 8.50 39.30 43.15
C VAL A 11 9.54 38.21 43.41
N ALA A 12 9.68 37.73 44.64
CA ALA A 12 10.58 36.62 44.97
C ALA A 12 10.14 35.30 44.32
N LEU A 13 8.83 35.02 44.30
CA LEU A 13 8.27 33.84 43.64
C LEU A 13 8.45 33.91 42.12
N CYS A 14 8.30 35.11 41.53
CA CYS A 14 8.60 35.35 40.12
C CYS A 14 10.10 35.17 39.79
N PHE A 15 11.01 35.59 40.67
CA PHE A 15 12.45 35.37 40.50
C PHE A 15 12.81 33.88 40.63
N TYR A 16 12.20 33.16 41.57
CA TYR A 16 12.41 31.73 41.77
C TYR A 16 11.88 30.91 40.58
N CYS A 17 10.73 31.29 40.01
CA CYS A 17 10.20 30.70 38.78
C CYS A 17 11.13 30.90 37.57
N ASN A 18 11.70 32.09 37.40
CA ASN A 18 12.64 32.35 36.30
C ASN A 18 13.97 31.59 36.45
N PHE A 19 14.40 31.31 37.68
CA PHE A 19 15.61 30.53 37.95
C PHE A 19 15.39 29.03 37.68
N LEU A 20 14.24 28.46 38.06
CA LEU A 20 13.93 27.06 37.78
C LEU A 20 13.68 26.78 36.28
N LEU A 21 13.11 27.74 35.54
CA LEU A 21 12.96 27.63 34.07
C LEU A 21 14.32 27.55 33.35
N LYS A 22 15.37 28.21 33.86
CA LYS A 22 16.72 28.16 33.30
C LYS A 22 17.53 26.91 33.67
N ALA A 23 17.01 26.03 34.51
CA ALA A 23 17.71 24.81 34.93
C ALA A 23 17.44 23.59 34.03
N GLN A 24 16.59 23.72 33.00
CA GLN A 24 16.26 22.64 32.04
C GLN A 24 17.17 22.60 30.81
N ASP A 25 18.45 22.96 30.93
CA ASP A 25 19.42 22.70 29.87
C ASP A 25 19.91 21.25 29.93
N THR A 26 19.01 20.30 29.62
CA THR A 26 19.41 18.95 29.21
C THR A 26 19.98 19.01 27.79
N ASP A 27 21.31 19.13 27.70
CA ASP A 27 22.16 18.87 26.53
C ASP A 27 21.47 18.91 25.16
N SER A 28 21.11 20.13 24.74
CA SER A 28 20.45 20.43 23.45
C SER A 28 21.25 19.95 22.23
N SER A 29 22.55 19.68 22.38
CA SER A 29 23.44 19.29 21.30
C SER A 29 23.09 17.90 20.72
N ARG A 30 22.78 16.93 21.58
CA ARG A 30 22.40 15.56 21.18
C ARG A 30 21.03 15.51 20.51
N ILE A 31 20.07 16.31 20.99
CA ILE A 31 18.72 16.39 20.40
C ILE A 31 18.75 17.03 19.02
N LYS A 32 19.59 18.05 18.80
CA LYS A 32 19.76 18.69 17.47
C LYS A 32 20.40 17.74 16.45
N LEU A 33 21.44 17.01 16.87
CA LEU A 33 22.13 16.05 16.00
C LEU A 33 21.21 14.89 15.56
N PHE A 34 20.34 14.43 16.47
CA PHE A 34 19.40 13.36 16.16
C PHE A 34 18.24 13.86 15.27
N ARG A 35 17.76 15.09 15.48
CA ARG A 35 16.75 15.71 14.63
C ARG A 35 17.25 15.92 13.20
N SER A 36 18.48 16.44 13.01
CA SER A 36 19.03 16.65 11.67
C SER A 36 19.20 15.32 10.91
N SER A 37 19.73 14.30 11.59
CA SER A 37 19.86 12.95 11.01
C SER A 37 18.51 12.37 10.57
N LYS A 38 17.44 12.57 11.36
CA LYS A 38 16.10 12.13 10.99
C LYS A 38 15.59 12.84 9.73
N GLU A 39 15.77 14.16 9.65
CA GLU A 39 15.35 14.97 8.49
C GLU A 39 16.11 14.59 7.22
N ASP A 40 17.40 14.30 7.33
CA ASP A 40 18.24 13.84 6.21
C ASP A 40 17.80 12.46 5.71
N ILE A 41 17.51 11.53 6.62
CA ILE A 41 16.98 10.20 6.28
C ILE A 41 15.61 10.31 5.60
N GLU A 42 14.73 11.18 6.11
CA GLU A 42 13.39 11.39 5.54
C GLU A 42 13.46 11.98 4.13
N GLN A 43 14.41 12.89 3.88
CA GLN A 43 14.68 13.43 2.54
C GLN A 43 15.26 12.39 1.59
N LEU A 44 16.16 11.54 2.06
CA LEU A 44 16.73 10.46 1.25
C LEU A 44 15.68 9.39 0.90
N LEU A 45 14.78 9.07 1.83
CA LEU A 45 13.65 8.16 1.60
C LEU A 45 12.68 8.75 0.57
N LYS A 46 12.31 10.03 0.70
CA LYS A 46 11.43 10.73 -0.24
C LYS A 46 12.02 10.85 -1.66
N LYS A 47 13.36 10.89 -1.76
CA LYS A 47 14.08 10.92 -3.04
C LYS A 47 14.25 9.53 -3.65
N ALA A 48 14.24 8.48 -2.83
CA ALA A 48 14.45 7.10 -3.24
C ALA A 48 13.17 6.37 -3.65
N GLU A 49 11.99 6.87 -3.29
CA GLU A 49 10.74 6.39 -3.89
C GLU A 49 10.65 6.96 -5.32
N PRO A 50 10.83 6.16 -6.37
CA PRO A 50 10.45 6.61 -7.70
C PRO A 50 8.95 6.88 -7.66
N THR A 51 8.55 8.13 -7.83
CA THR A 51 7.16 8.49 -8.13
C THR A 51 6.86 7.94 -9.52
N VAL A 52 6.62 6.63 -9.61
CA VAL A 52 6.09 6.05 -10.83
C VAL A 52 4.63 6.48 -10.85
N GLU A 53 4.35 7.58 -11.57
CA GLU A 53 2.99 8.01 -11.90
C GLU A 53 2.35 6.94 -12.80
N LEU A 54 1.93 5.85 -12.18
CA LEU A 54 1.15 4.81 -12.83
C LEU A 54 -0.29 5.30 -12.86
N GLU A 55 -0.80 5.58 -14.05
CA GLU A 55 -2.22 5.83 -14.27
C GLU A 55 -2.97 4.50 -14.34
N VAL A 56 -4.07 4.38 -13.59
CA VAL A 56 -4.94 3.20 -13.58
C VAL A 56 -6.38 3.61 -13.91
N GLU A 57 -7.05 2.81 -14.74
CA GLU A 57 -8.43 3.07 -15.20
C GLU A 57 -9.47 2.12 -14.58
N ILE A 58 -9.02 1.02 -13.97
CA ILE A 58 -9.86 -0.16 -13.67
C ILE A 58 -10.95 0.13 -12.63
N ALA A 59 -10.66 0.94 -11.60
CA ALA A 59 -11.58 1.14 -10.47
C ALA A 59 -12.67 2.18 -10.74
N SER A 60 -12.36 3.26 -11.46
CA SER A 60 -13.27 4.39 -11.69
C SER A 60 -13.76 4.51 -13.14
N LYS A 61 -13.23 3.68 -14.06
CA LYS A 61 -13.37 3.84 -15.52
C LYS A 61 -12.88 5.21 -16.03
N GLN A 62 -12.10 5.91 -15.22
CA GLN A 62 -11.42 7.14 -15.57
C GLN A 62 -9.96 6.98 -15.20
N LYS A 63 -9.06 7.58 -15.99
CA LYS A 63 -7.63 7.55 -15.69
C LYS A 63 -7.36 8.38 -14.45
N GLN A 64 -6.84 7.75 -13.41
CA GLN A 64 -6.48 8.38 -12.15
C GLN A 64 -5.14 7.84 -11.67
N ALA A 65 -4.41 8.63 -10.89
CA ALA A 65 -3.20 8.14 -10.22
C ALA A 65 -3.58 7.03 -9.22
N ILE A 66 -2.69 6.04 -9.02
CA ILE A 66 -2.91 4.95 -8.05
C ILE A 66 -3.25 5.49 -6.65
N GLU A 67 -2.61 6.59 -6.24
CA GLU A 67 -2.80 7.20 -4.92
C GLU A 67 -4.20 7.78 -4.71
N GLU A 68 -4.89 8.15 -5.80
CA GLU A 68 -6.23 8.73 -5.76
C GLU A 68 -7.34 7.67 -5.91
N ALA A 69 -6.96 6.43 -6.24
CA ALA A 69 -7.92 5.37 -6.50
C ALA A 69 -8.62 4.92 -5.19
N PRO A 70 -9.97 4.83 -5.17
CA PRO A 70 -10.73 4.49 -3.96
C PRO A 70 -10.68 3.00 -3.57
N SER A 71 -9.81 2.20 -4.20
CA SER A 71 -9.73 0.75 -4.05
C SER A 71 -8.31 0.25 -3.98
N ILE A 72 -8.12 -0.95 -3.41
CA ILE A 72 -6.81 -1.63 -3.40
C ILE A 72 -6.49 -2.11 -4.83
N ILE A 73 -5.42 -1.57 -5.40
CA ILE A 73 -4.94 -1.90 -6.75
C ILE A 73 -3.48 -2.38 -6.64
N SER A 74 -3.17 -3.44 -7.36
CA SER A 74 -1.79 -3.93 -7.53
C SER A 74 -1.44 -3.88 -9.01
N VAL A 75 -0.36 -3.18 -9.34
CA VAL A 75 0.14 -3.07 -10.72
C VAL A 75 1.43 -3.87 -10.81
N VAL A 76 1.51 -4.72 -11.84
CA VAL A 76 2.70 -5.51 -12.14
C VAL A 76 3.23 -4.99 -13.48
N THR A 77 4.42 -4.39 -13.45
CA THR A 77 5.03 -3.75 -14.61
C THR A 77 5.78 -4.76 -15.48
N ARG A 78 6.19 -4.34 -16.68
CA ARG A 78 7.03 -5.18 -17.54
C ARG A 78 8.38 -5.45 -16.89
N GLU A 79 8.95 -4.43 -16.26
CA GLU A 79 10.22 -4.49 -15.55
C GLU A 79 10.14 -5.49 -14.40
N ASP A 80 9.02 -5.56 -13.68
CA ASP A 80 8.79 -6.60 -12.65
C ASP A 80 8.79 -8.00 -13.28
N ILE A 81 8.07 -8.19 -14.39
CA ILE A 81 8.00 -9.49 -15.07
C ILE A 81 9.40 -9.96 -15.51
N GLU A 82 10.21 -9.06 -16.05
CA GLU A 82 11.58 -9.35 -16.49
C GLU A 82 12.54 -9.59 -15.32
N ASN A 83 12.46 -8.79 -14.26
CA ASN A 83 13.35 -8.88 -13.10
C ASN A 83 13.10 -10.13 -12.26
N TYR A 84 11.84 -10.50 -12.04
CA TYR A 84 11.46 -11.71 -11.30
C TYR A 84 11.45 -12.96 -12.19
N GLY A 85 11.49 -12.80 -13.51
CA GLY A 85 11.51 -13.90 -14.48
C GLY A 85 10.20 -14.69 -14.51
N PHE A 86 9.05 -14.02 -14.33
CA PHE A 86 7.76 -14.68 -14.35
C PHE A 86 7.50 -15.33 -15.71
N ARG A 87 7.09 -16.59 -15.69
CA ARG A 87 6.73 -17.34 -16.91
C ARG A 87 5.25 -17.58 -17.04
N ASP A 88 4.52 -17.43 -15.94
CA ASP A 88 3.09 -17.69 -15.84
C ASP A 88 2.41 -16.62 -14.99
N ILE A 89 1.14 -16.36 -15.29
CA ILE A 89 0.26 -15.49 -14.50
C ILE A 89 0.10 -16.01 -13.07
N THR A 90 0.23 -17.32 -12.85
CA THR A 90 0.13 -17.92 -11.51
C THR A 90 1.30 -17.52 -10.61
N ASP A 91 2.51 -17.35 -11.17
CA ASP A 91 3.68 -16.84 -10.44
C ASP A 91 3.44 -15.39 -10.00
N ILE A 92 2.83 -14.59 -10.89
CA ILE A 92 2.45 -13.21 -10.60
C ILE A 92 1.41 -13.17 -9.48
N LEU A 93 0.31 -13.92 -9.62
CA LEU A 93 -0.80 -13.91 -8.68
C LEU A 93 -0.40 -14.40 -7.28
N ARG A 94 0.60 -15.28 -7.16
CA ARG A 94 1.14 -15.72 -5.86
C ARG A 94 1.83 -14.61 -5.07
N LEU A 95 2.32 -13.57 -5.74
CA LEU A 95 2.96 -12.43 -5.09
C LEU A 95 1.95 -11.34 -4.72
N VAL A 96 0.79 -11.31 -5.37
CA VAL A 96 -0.25 -10.33 -5.07
C VAL A 96 -0.96 -10.76 -3.78
N PRO A 97 -0.99 -9.91 -2.74
CA PRO A 97 -1.60 -10.26 -1.47
C PRO A 97 -3.11 -10.50 -1.61
N GLY A 98 -3.58 -11.56 -0.96
CA GLY A 98 -5.00 -11.92 -0.94
C GLY A 98 -5.46 -12.79 -2.13
N PHE A 99 -4.56 -13.12 -3.05
CA PHE A 99 -4.80 -14.18 -4.03
C PHE A 99 -4.38 -15.54 -3.47
N GLU A 100 -5.21 -16.53 -3.77
CA GLU A 100 -4.95 -17.93 -3.47
C GLU A 100 -5.01 -18.71 -4.77
N TYR A 101 -4.15 -19.71 -4.90
CA TYR A 101 -4.09 -20.58 -6.06
C TYR A 101 -4.20 -22.02 -5.60
N ALA A 102 -5.20 -22.75 -6.09
CA ALA A 102 -5.40 -24.15 -5.73
C ALA A 102 -5.93 -24.97 -6.92
N ILE A 103 -5.78 -26.28 -6.79
CA ILE A 103 -6.27 -27.26 -7.76
C ILE A 103 -7.70 -27.64 -7.38
N ASP A 104 -8.59 -27.58 -8.37
CA ASP A 104 -9.98 -28.02 -8.27
C ASP A 104 -10.15 -29.44 -8.84
N VAL A 105 -11.40 -29.89 -8.96
CA VAL A 105 -11.76 -31.17 -9.58
C VAL A 105 -11.18 -31.29 -10.99
N GLN A 106 -10.79 -32.53 -11.36
CA GLN A 106 -10.24 -32.86 -12.68
C GLN A 106 -8.93 -32.14 -13.05
N SER A 107 -8.13 -31.73 -12.07
CA SER A 107 -6.85 -31.03 -12.30
C SER A 107 -6.99 -29.67 -12.99
N LEU A 108 -8.17 -29.05 -12.91
CA LEU A 108 -8.33 -27.65 -13.27
C LEU A 108 -7.73 -26.77 -12.19
N PHE A 109 -7.09 -25.67 -12.59
CA PHE A 109 -6.57 -24.69 -11.66
C PHE A 109 -7.58 -23.57 -11.46
N GLY A 110 -7.80 -23.21 -10.19
CA GLY A 110 -8.69 -22.14 -9.77
C GLY A 110 -7.96 -21.06 -8.99
N ILE A 111 -8.52 -19.86 -9.02
CA ILE A 111 -8.05 -18.71 -8.25
C ILE A 111 -9.06 -18.37 -7.17
N GLY A 112 -8.57 -18.08 -5.98
CA GLY A 112 -9.31 -17.49 -4.87
C GLY A 112 -8.87 -16.05 -4.65
N PHE A 113 -9.78 -15.21 -4.18
CA PHE A 113 -9.45 -13.85 -3.75
C PHE A 113 -10.15 -13.53 -2.44
N ARG A 114 -9.39 -13.11 -1.42
CA ARG A 114 -9.88 -12.78 -0.07
C ARG A 114 -10.78 -13.87 0.55
N GLY A 115 -10.38 -15.13 0.39
CA GLY A 115 -11.12 -16.31 0.88
C GLY A 115 -12.35 -16.70 0.06
N MET A 116 -12.59 -16.06 -1.09
CA MET A 116 -13.67 -16.41 -2.01
C MET A 116 -13.13 -17.22 -3.18
N TRP A 117 -13.68 -18.42 -3.37
CA TRP A 117 -13.31 -19.29 -4.49
C TRP A 117 -13.89 -18.78 -5.82
N GLY A 118 -13.04 -18.57 -6.81
CA GLY A 118 -13.39 -17.92 -8.08
C GLY A 118 -14.12 -18.80 -9.10
N HIS A 119 -14.16 -20.13 -8.92
CA HIS A 119 -14.73 -21.05 -9.91
C HIS A 119 -16.22 -20.76 -10.19
N GLU A 120 -16.95 -20.17 -9.25
CA GLU A 120 -18.38 -19.84 -9.38
C GLU A 120 -18.64 -18.44 -9.98
N GLY A 121 -17.71 -17.91 -10.77
CA GLY A 121 -17.85 -16.59 -11.42
C GLY A 121 -17.74 -15.41 -10.46
N LYS A 122 -17.04 -15.60 -9.35
CA LYS A 122 -16.80 -14.56 -8.33
C LYS A 122 -15.58 -13.69 -8.66
N VAL A 123 -14.81 -14.07 -9.67
CA VAL A 123 -13.62 -13.34 -10.13
C VAL A 123 -13.81 -12.97 -11.60
N LEU A 124 -13.66 -11.68 -11.91
CA LEU A 124 -13.69 -11.15 -13.25
C LEU A 124 -12.28 -11.08 -13.81
N VAL A 125 -12.06 -11.70 -14.96
CA VAL A 125 -10.79 -11.64 -15.69
C VAL A 125 -11.03 -10.92 -17.01
N MET A 126 -10.19 -9.92 -17.28
CA MET A 126 -10.28 -9.10 -18.47
C MET A 126 -8.94 -9.02 -19.17
N ILE A 127 -8.97 -9.01 -20.50
CA ILE A 127 -7.84 -8.66 -21.37
C ILE A 127 -8.25 -7.41 -22.12
N ASP A 128 -7.43 -6.35 -22.05
CA ASP A 128 -7.72 -5.05 -22.70
C ASP A 128 -9.15 -4.55 -22.44
N ASN A 129 -9.60 -4.64 -21.18
CA ASN A 129 -10.95 -4.25 -20.74
C ASN A 129 -12.11 -5.08 -21.32
N HIS A 130 -11.84 -6.23 -21.92
CA HIS A 130 -12.83 -7.18 -22.40
C HIS A 130 -12.88 -8.42 -21.49
N PRO A 131 -14.05 -8.82 -20.97
CA PRO A 131 -14.17 -10.00 -20.13
C PRO A 131 -13.92 -11.28 -20.93
N ILE A 132 -13.13 -12.19 -20.37
CA ILE A 132 -12.83 -13.50 -20.97
C ILE A 132 -13.50 -14.67 -20.24
N ASN A 133 -14.20 -14.38 -19.14
CA ASN A 133 -14.97 -15.37 -18.39
C ASN A 133 -15.97 -16.11 -19.30
N CYS A 134 -16.22 -17.38 -18.99
CA CYS A 134 -17.24 -18.17 -19.67
C CYS A 134 -18.63 -17.53 -19.52
N PHE A 135 -19.32 -17.32 -20.65
CA PHE A 135 -20.65 -16.70 -20.67
C PHE A 135 -21.69 -17.48 -19.85
N GLY A 136 -21.64 -18.81 -19.88
CA GLY A 136 -22.67 -19.65 -19.24
C GLY A 136 -22.61 -19.67 -17.71
N TYR A 137 -21.41 -19.80 -17.14
CA TYR A 137 -21.22 -20.01 -15.69
C TYR A 137 -20.39 -18.92 -15.01
N GLY A 138 -19.91 -17.92 -15.77
CA GLY A 138 -18.99 -16.90 -15.27
C GLY A 138 -17.62 -17.43 -14.85
N ASN A 139 -17.38 -18.74 -14.94
CA ASN A 139 -16.13 -19.34 -14.51
C ASN A 139 -14.96 -18.90 -15.39
N THR A 140 -13.77 -18.88 -14.80
CA THR A 140 -12.52 -18.77 -15.55
C THR A 140 -11.71 -20.01 -15.21
N ASN A 141 -11.53 -20.87 -16.20
CA ASN A 141 -10.71 -22.06 -16.06
C ASN A 141 -9.31 -21.74 -16.56
N PHE A 142 -8.32 -22.02 -15.73
CA PHE A 142 -6.92 -22.00 -16.15
C PHE A 142 -6.53 -23.43 -16.50
N PHE A 143 -6.27 -23.70 -17.78
CA PHE A 143 -5.69 -24.98 -18.21
C PHE A 143 -4.17 -24.85 -18.17
N GLY A 144 -3.58 -25.32 -17.08
CA GLY A 144 -2.18 -25.03 -16.78
C GLY A 144 -1.95 -23.53 -16.63
N HIS A 145 -1.23 -22.96 -17.59
CA HIS A 145 -0.70 -21.59 -17.57
C HIS A 145 -1.55 -20.58 -18.40
N LEU A 146 -2.65 -21.02 -19.01
CA LEU A 146 -3.47 -20.19 -19.91
C LEU A 146 -4.91 -20.09 -19.42
N ALA A 147 -5.44 -18.87 -19.37
CA ALA A 147 -6.88 -18.64 -19.23
C ALA A 147 -7.57 -19.15 -20.50
N CYS A 148 -8.44 -20.15 -20.37
CA CYS A 148 -9.13 -20.74 -21.52
C CYS A 148 -10.33 -19.88 -21.92
N PHE A 149 -10.40 -19.53 -23.21
CA PHE A 149 -11.61 -18.98 -23.81
C PHE A 149 -12.68 -20.07 -23.90
N CYS A 150 -13.89 -19.77 -23.41
CA CYS A 150 -14.99 -20.73 -23.33
C CYS A 150 -15.44 -21.28 -24.70
N ASP A 151 -15.21 -20.53 -25.79
CA ASP A 151 -15.63 -20.89 -27.14
C ASP A 151 -14.93 -22.13 -27.73
N ARG A 152 -13.97 -22.73 -27.02
CA ARG A 152 -13.26 -23.94 -27.46
C ARG A 152 -13.21 -25.03 -26.39
N ALA A 153 -14.25 -25.11 -25.57
CA ALA A 153 -14.46 -26.20 -24.63
C ALA A 153 -15.65 -27.07 -25.06
N TYR A 154 -15.54 -27.69 -26.24
CA TYR A 154 -16.33 -28.86 -26.65
C TYR A 154 -15.43 -29.79 -27.47
#